data_AF-A0A662V8N2-F1
#
_entry.id   AF-A0A662V8N2-F1
#
_cell.length_a   1.000
_cell.length_b   1.000
_cell.length_c   1.000
_cell.angle_alpha   90.00
_cell.angle_beta   90.00
_cell.angle_gamma   90.00
#
_symmetry.space_group_name_H-M   'P 1'
#
loop_
_entity.id
_entity.type
_entity.pdbx_description
1 polymer ?
#
loop_
_entity_poly.entity_id
_entity_poly.type
_entity_poly.pdbx_seq_one_letter_code
_entity_poly.pdbx_strand_id
1 'polypeptide(L)'
;MLSSKLLDILLSSAAFEGRKARIANALPATSGIGSAAELVNEFQEADMILIDVEGVVKKFRDLVGVDDYTLLIVVDAISGIYKHPTFSKELGAHGFMRSLLPVGEGLALFIKRGFSPEFFKRTIEVYRDSFIQGPNPVDYNTAYALYILTKFVLSRRREMVLEVGTGRGFSTMWLGHAAKEVGAPVVSIDNRCDRVDYAKKIMGEVGLDNVEVLCTDAKEYKQGEGEVVLAFIDGKKDEYHLYLRVIEPLLIPGAVLLAHNTLSNPDAIKPYIEKVYAPPYHSLTVATDPKGLTITVYGPKS
;
A
#
# COMPACT_ATOMS: atom_id res chain seq x y z
N MET A 1 -13.56 -10.70 -11.82
CA MET A 1 -14.13 -9.49 -11.17
C MET A 1 -12.98 -8.61 -10.72
N LEU A 2 -13.14 -7.29 -10.57
CA LEU A 2 -12.04 -6.41 -10.14
C LEU A 2 -11.40 -6.83 -8.80
N SER A 3 -12.14 -7.53 -7.93
CA SER A 3 -11.64 -8.19 -6.72
C SER A 3 -10.58 -9.27 -7.00
N SER A 4 -10.69 -10.00 -8.13
CA SER A 4 -9.69 -11.01 -8.50
C SER A 4 -8.37 -10.37 -8.92
N LYS A 5 -8.39 -9.23 -9.62
CA LYS A 5 -7.16 -8.53 -10.04
C LYS A 5 -6.32 -8.05 -8.86
N LEU A 6 -6.96 -7.49 -7.82
CA LEU A 6 -6.23 -7.07 -6.62
C LEU A 6 -5.59 -8.28 -5.93
N LEU A 7 -6.34 -9.38 -5.81
CA LEU A 7 -5.82 -10.62 -5.25
C LEU A 7 -4.62 -11.14 -6.07
N ASP A 8 -4.70 -11.15 -7.40
CA ASP A 8 -3.61 -11.58 -8.27
C ASP A 8 -2.34 -10.72 -8.08
N ILE A 9 -2.51 -9.40 -7.95
CA ILE A 9 -1.42 -8.45 -7.65
C ILE A 9 -0.76 -8.79 -6.30
N LEU A 10 -1.57 -8.97 -5.26
CA LEU A 10 -1.10 -9.27 -3.90
C LEU A 10 -0.41 -10.64 -3.83
N LEU A 11 -0.91 -11.64 -4.57
CA LEU A 11 -0.29 -12.96 -4.62
C LEU A 11 1.03 -12.93 -5.37
N SER A 12 1.10 -12.17 -6.46
CA SER A 12 2.33 -11.99 -7.22
C SER A 12 3.39 -11.25 -6.39
N SER A 13 3.01 -10.29 -5.55
CA SER A 13 3.97 -9.60 -4.68
C SER A 13 4.45 -10.45 -3.52
N ALA A 14 3.59 -11.32 -2.99
CA ALA A 14 3.93 -12.21 -1.89
C ALA A 14 4.72 -13.47 -2.31
N ALA A 15 4.63 -13.86 -3.59
CA ALA A 15 5.38 -14.97 -4.15
C ALA A 15 6.87 -14.63 -4.24
N PHE A 16 7.73 -15.30 -3.47
CA PHE A 16 9.15 -14.98 -3.38
C PHE A 16 9.98 -16.25 -3.16
N GLU A 17 11.10 -16.40 -3.88
CA GLU A 17 12.01 -17.56 -3.79
C GLU A 17 11.31 -18.93 -3.84
N GLY A 18 10.30 -19.07 -4.71
CA GLY A 18 9.53 -20.31 -4.83
C GLY A 18 8.51 -20.57 -3.70
N ARG A 19 8.41 -19.67 -2.71
CA ARG A 19 7.38 -19.72 -1.67
C ARG A 19 6.12 -19.02 -2.16
N LYS A 20 5.00 -19.74 -2.12
CA LYS A 20 3.67 -19.18 -2.38
C LYS A 20 3.14 -18.48 -1.14
N ALA A 21 2.22 -17.53 -1.33
CA ALA A 21 1.47 -16.96 -0.23
C ALA A 21 0.48 -18.00 0.33
N ARG A 22 0.31 -18.02 1.64
CA ARG A 22 -0.69 -18.83 2.34
C ARG A 22 -1.99 -18.04 2.43
N ILE A 23 -3.10 -18.61 1.95
CA ILE A 23 -4.42 -18.00 2.00
C ILE A 23 -5.39 -18.88 2.77
N ALA A 24 -6.06 -18.30 3.76
CA ALA A 24 -7.29 -18.88 4.27
C ALA A 24 -8.48 -18.25 3.53
N ASN A 25 -9.20 -19.06 2.75
CA ASN A 25 -10.41 -18.61 2.07
C ASN A 25 -11.65 -19.06 2.84
N ALA A 26 -12.41 -18.08 3.35
CA ALA A 26 -13.67 -18.30 4.04
C ALA A 26 -14.90 -18.01 3.15
N LEU A 27 -14.70 -17.74 1.84
CA LEU A 27 -15.79 -17.54 0.90
C LEU A 27 -16.29 -18.86 0.30
N PRO A 28 -17.61 -19.01 0.05
CA PRO A 28 -18.20 -20.25 -0.46
C PRO A 28 -17.72 -20.69 -1.85
N ALA A 29 -17.15 -19.78 -2.65
CA ALA A 29 -16.69 -20.06 -4.00
C ALA A 29 -15.51 -19.17 -4.40
N THR A 30 -14.31 -19.75 -4.49
CA THR A 30 -13.22 -19.15 -5.26
C THR A 30 -12.59 -20.18 -6.18
N SER A 31 -13.11 -20.28 -7.40
CA SER A 31 -12.36 -20.84 -8.51
C SER A 31 -11.22 -19.86 -8.86
N GLY A 32 -9.97 -20.32 -8.83
CA GLY A 32 -8.83 -19.55 -9.39
C GLY A 32 -7.62 -19.31 -8.47
N ILE A 33 -7.73 -19.56 -7.16
CA ILE A 33 -6.58 -19.37 -6.22
C ILE A 33 -5.54 -20.50 -6.34
N GLY A 34 -5.96 -21.69 -6.78
CA GLY A 34 -5.29 -22.97 -6.50
C GLY A 34 -3.88 -23.19 -7.07
N SER A 35 -3.40 -22.39 -8.03
CA SER A 35 -2.02 -22.51 -8.53
C SER A 35 -1.07 -21.44 -8.00
N ALA A 36 -1.56 -20.25 -7.66
CA ALA A 36 -0.75 -19.10 -7.24
C ALA A 36 -0.49 -19.04 -5.73
N ALA A 37 -1.27 -19.77 -4.92
CA ALA A 37 -1.23 -19.74 -3.47
C ALA A 37 -1.22 -21.14 -2.85
N GLU A 38 -0.82 -21.22 -1.59
CA GLU A 38 -1.05 -22.36 -0.70
C GLU A 38 -2.33 -22.11 0.10
N LEU A 39 -3.27 -23.05 0.09
CA LEU A 39 -4.50 -22.92 0.89
C LEU A 39 -4.26 -23.48 2.29
N VAL A 40 -4.56 -22.67 3.30
CA VAL A 40 -4.49 -23.06 4.72
C VAL A 40 -5.89 -23.03 5.35
N ASN A 41 -6.12 -23.89 6.33
CA ASN A 41 -7.42 -24.00 7.00
C ASN A 41 -7.55 -23.04 8.18
N GLU A 42 -6.44 -22.80 8.89
CA GLU A 42 -6.38 -21.94 10.07
C GLU A 42 -6.03 -20.50 9.69
N PHE A 43 -6.71 -19.53 10.29
CA PHE A 43 -6.49 -18.12 10.03
C PHE A 43 -5.12 -17.63 10.49
N GLN A 44 -4.57 -18.24 11.54
CA GLN A 44 -3.29 -17.90 12.15
C GLN A 44 -2.09 -18.36 11.29
N GLU A 45 -2.32 -19.24 10.32
CA GLU A 45 -1.29 -19.69 9.38
C GLU A 45 -1.29 -18.87 8.09
N ALA A 46 -2.26 -17.98 7.91
CA ALA A 46 -2.50 -17.29 6.65
C ALA A 46 -1.71 -15.97 6.55
N ASP A 47 -1.11 -15.74 5.38
CA ASP A 47 -0.57 -14.42 5.02
C ASP A 47 -1.72 -13.49 4.59
N MET A 48 -2.76 -14.06 3.96
CA MET A 48 -3.98 -13.35 3.60
C MET A 48 -5.23 -14.14 3.97
N ILE A 49 -6.28 -13.44 4.41
CA ILE A 49 -7.58 -14.03 4.68
C ILE A 49 -8.61 -13.38 3.77
N LEU A 50 -9.30 -14.19 2.97
CA LEU A 50 -10.39 -13.73 2.12
C LEU A 50 -11.73 -14.10 2.78
N ILE A 51 -12.56 -13.10 3.07
CA ILE A 51 -13.79 -13.28 3.83
C ILE A 51 -14.85 -12.24 3.43
N ASP A 52 -16.11 -12.50 3.78
CA ASP A 52 -17.20 -11.52 3.72
C ASP A 52 -17.54 -10.99 5.13
N VAL A 53 -18.38 -9.96 5.21
CA VAL A 53 -18.75 -9.34 6.50
C VAL A 53 -19.44 -10.35 7.43
N GLU A 54 -20.28 -11.23 6.88
CA GLU A 54 -20.94 -12.29 7.64
C GLU A 54 -19.92 -13.27 8.26
N GLY A 55 -18.90 -13.66 7.50
CA GLY A 55 -17.79 -14.48 7.94
C GLY A 55 -16.95 -13.79 9.01
N VAL A 56 -16.72 -12.48 8.90
CA VAL A 56 -16.04 -11.69 9.94
C VAL A 56 -16.75 -11.82 11.28
N VAL A 57 -18.08 -11.66 11.29
CA VAL A 57 -18.88 -11.78 12.53
C VAL A 57 -18.84 -13.20 13.10
N LYS A 58 -18.97 -14.22 12.24
CA LYS A 58 -18.96 -15.63 12.67
C LYS A 58 -17.61 -16.10 13.21
N LYS A 59 -16.51 -15.66 12.60
CA LYS A 59 -15.13 -16.08 12.92
C LYS A 59 -14.31 -14.98 13.61
N PHE A 60 -14.99 -14.05 14.28
CA PHE A 60 -14.35 -12.87 14.87
C PHE A 60 -13.22 -13.22 15.84
N ARG A 61 -13.41 -14.25 16.69
CA ARG A 61 -12.39 -14.68 17.66
C ARG A 61 -11.11 -15.17 16.97
N ASP A 62 -11.26 -15.93 15.88
CA ASP A 62 -10.12 -16.44 15.12
C ASP A 62 -9.37 -15.29 14.45
N LEU A 63 -10.12 -14.33 13.88
CA LEU A 63 -9.57 -13.13 13.24
C LEU A 63 -8.77 -12.25 14.20
N VAL A 64 -9.23 -12.06 15.45
CA VAL A 64 -8.49 -11.27 16.43
C VAL A 64 -7.14 -11.93 16.80
N GLY A 65 -7.06 -13.26 16.70
CA GLY A 65 -5.88 -14.06 17.02
C GLY A 65 -4.80 -14.14 15.92
N VAL A 66 -5.02 -13.56 14.74
CA VAL A 66 -4.02 -13.57 13.65
C VAL A 66 -2.82 -12.69 13.98
N ASP A 67 -1.71 -12.87 13.26
CA ASP A 67 -0.51 -12.06 13.47
C ASP A 67 -0.69 -10.59 13.01
N ASP A 68 0.32 -9.76 13.25
CA ASP A 68 0.24 -8.33 12.95
C ASP A 68 0.33 -8.00 11.45
N TYR A 69 0.75 -8.95 10.63
CA TYR A 69 1.04 -8.81 9.21
C TYR A 69 0.02 -9.52 8.30
N THR A 70 -0.84 -10.39 8.86
CA THR A 70 -1.94 -11.04 8.12
C THR A 70 -2.87 -9.99 7.50
N LEU A 71 -2.98 -10.01 6.17
CA LEU A 71 -3.86 -9.13 5.42
C LEU A 71 -5.27 -9.71 5.35
N LEU A 72 -6.23 -9.05 5.99
CA LEU A 72 -7.64 -9.41 5.91
C LEU A 72 -8.31 -8.64 4.75
N ILE A 73 -8.88 -9.37 3.81
CA ILE A 73 -9.57 -8.86 2.62
C ILE A 73 -11.07 -9.16 2.75
N VAL A 74 -11.86 -8.13 3.06
CA VAL A 74 -13.32 -8.23 3.20
C VAL A 74 -13.99 -7.78 1.90
N VAL A 75 -14.65 -8.68 1.18
CA VAL A 75 -15.05 -8.47 -0.23
C VAL A 75 -16.37 -7.73 -0.45
N ASP A 76 -17.23 -7.66 0.56
CA ASP A 76 -18.55 -7.00 0.56
C ASP A 76 -18.63 -5.92 1.66
N ALA A 77 -17.52 -5.32 2.02
CA ALA A 77 -17.40 -4.38 3.13
C ALA A 77 -18.29 -3.12 3.02
N ILE A 78 -18.67 -2.69 1.81
CA ILE A 78 -19.58 -1.54 1.64
C ILE A 78 -21.03 -1.97 1.71
N SER A 79 -21.45 -3.00 0.97
CA SER A 79 -22.85 -3.47 1.02
C SER A 79 -23.18 -4.27 2.29
N GLY A 80 -22.21 -4.96 2.88
CA GLY A 80 -22.34 -5.74 4.11
C GLY A 80 -22.54 -4.88 5.36
N ILE A 81 -22.18 -3.59 5.34
CA ILE A 81 -22.38 -2.67 6.48
C ILE A 81 -23.87 -2.51 6.84
N TYR A 82 -24.77 -2.69 5.88
CA TYR A 82 -26.21 -2.63 6.12
C TYR A 82 -26.72 -3.79 6.97
N LYS A 83 -26.02 -4.94 6.95
CA LYS A 83 -26.37 -6.12 7.75
C LYS A 83 -25.68 -6.08 9.12
N HIS A 84 -24.40 -5.72 9.14
CA HIS A 84 -23.57 -5.74 10.35
C HIS A 84 -22.85 -4.40 10.53
N PRO A 85 -23.52 -3.32 10.96
CA PRO A 85 -22.95 -1.96 10.95
C PRO A 85 -21.75 -1.76 11.88
N THR A 86 -21.53 -2.66 12.84
CA THR A 86 -20.48 -2.54 13.86
C THR A 86 -19.21 -3.33 13.55
N PHE A 87 -19.20 -4.23 12.55
CA PHE A 87 -18.08 -5.16 12.29
C PHE A 87 -16.73 -4.43 12.21
N SER A 88 -16.74 -3.29 11.52
CA SER A 88 -15.55 -2.48 11.29
C SER A 88 -15.04 -1.80 12.55
N LYS A 89 -15.96 -1.39 13.44
CA LYS A 89 -15.62 -0.81 14.75
C LYS A 89 -15.06 -1.88 15.69
N GLU A 90 -15.63 -3.08 15.65
CA GLU A 90 -15.19 -4.22 16.46
C GLU A 90 -13.77 -4.66 16.09
N LEU A 91 -13.46 -4.79 14.80
CA LEU A 91 -12.09 -5.01 14.32
C LEU A 91 -11.17 -3.86 14.75
N GLY A 92 -11.63 -2.61 14.63
CA GLY A 92 -10.90 -1.42 15.05
C GLY A 92 -10.49 -1.41 16.53
N ALA A 93 -11.38 -1.89 17.41
CA ALA A 93 -11.12 -2.04 18.83
C ALA A 93 -10.01 -3.06 19.14
N HIS A 94 -9.77 -4.00 18.23
CA HIS A 94 -8.75 -5.04 18.33
C HIS A 94 -7.50 -4.75 17.49
N GLY A 95 -7.24 -3.48 17.21
CA GLY A 95 -6.00 -3.04 16.57
C GLY A 95 -6.04 -3.00 15.04
N PHE A 96 -7.07 -3.52 14.39
CA PHE A 96 -7.15 -3.44 12.94
C PHE A 96 -7.40 -2.00 12.47
N MET A 97 -6.64 -1.55 11.50
CA MET A 97 -6.97 -0.37 10.70
C MET A 97 -7.48 -0.82 9.34
N ARG A 98 -8.19 0.06 8.62
CA ARG A 98 -8.78 -0.28 7.33
C ARG A 98 -8.55 0.75 6.26
N SER A 99 -8.46 0.29 5.01
CA SER A 99 -8.67 1.10 3.82
C SER A 99 -9.85 0.54 3.02
N LEU A 100 -10.75 1.42 2.59
CA LEU A 100 -11.90 1.08 1.76
C LEU A 100 -11.58 1.30 0.29
N LEU A 101 -11.84 0.28 -0.53
CA LEU A 101 -11.68 0.31 -1.97
C LEU A 101 -13.07 0.11 -2.61
N PRO A 102 -13.61 1.11 -3.34
CA PRO A 102 -14.93 1.01 -3.97
C PRO A 102 -14.86 0.15 -5.24
N VAL A 103 -14.64 -1.15 -5.04
CA VAL A 103 -14.47 -2.16 -6.08
C VAL A 103 -15.54 -3.23 -5.90
N GLY A 104 -16.35 -3.48 -6.93
CA GLY A 104 -17.47 -4.42 -6.83
C GLY A 104 -18.50 -4.01 -5.76
N GLU A 105 -18.82 -4.93 -4.86
CA GLU A 105 -19.69 -4.71 -3.68
C GLU A 105 -19.02 -3.89 -2.55
N GLY A 106 -17.78 -3.44 -2.80
CA GLY A 106 -16.94 -2.69 -1.88
C GLY A 106 -16.01 -3.60 -1.11
N LEU A 107 -14.71 -3.38 -1.29
CA LEU A 107 -13.66 -4.15 -0.65
C LEU A 107 -13.07 -3.34 0.51
N ALA A 108 -12.73 -3.98 1.62
CA ALA A 108 -11.94 -3.38 2.68
C ALA A 108 -10.69 -4.23 2.94
N LEU A 109 -9.54 -3.57 2.96
CA LEU A 109 -8.30 -4.16 3.44
C LEU A 109 -8.17 -3.82 4.92
N PHE A 110 -7.87 -4.82 5.75
CA PHE A 110 -7.59 -4.66 7.17
C PHE A 110 -6.23 -5.27 7.51
N ILE A 111 -5.49 -4.60 8.40
CA ILE A 111 -4.26 -5.11 9.00
C ILE A 111 -4.13 -4.54 10.41
N LYS A 112 -3.40 -5.21 11.32
CA LYS A 112 -3.15 -4.66 12.65
C LYS A 112 -2.19 -3.48 12.57
N ARG A 113 -2.57 -2.36 13.18
CA ARG A 113 -1.73 -1.16 13.28
C ARG A 113 -0.58 -1.40 14.26
N GLY A 114 0.63 -0.97 13.88
CA GLY A 114 1.81 -1.00 14.75
C GLY A 114 2.17 0.36 15.36
N PHE A 115 1.48 1.45 14.99
CA PHE A 115 1.79 2.80 15.45
C PHE A 115 1.07 3.20 16.73
N SER A 116 1.69 4.12 17.48
CA SER A 116 1.13 4.67 18.71
C SER A 116 0.10 5.79 18.45
N PRO A 117 -0.75 6.12 19.44
CA PRO A 117 -1.62 7.29 19.37
C PRO A 117 -0.86 8.61 19.13
N GLU A 118 0.35 8.76 19.67
CA GLU A 118 1.20 9.94 19.50
C GLU A 118 1.67 10.09 18.05
N PHE A 119 2.08 8.98 17.41
CA PHE A 119 2.39 8.97 15.98
C PHE A 119 1.18 9.46 15.18
N PHE A 120 0.00 8.90 15.45
CA PHE A 120 -1.23 9.29 14.75
C PHE A 120 -1.62 10.75 14.98
N LYS A 121 -1.42 11.27 16.21
CA LYS A 121 -1.62 12.69 16.49
C LYS A 121 -0.69 13.55 15.62
N ARG A 122 0.57 13.15 15.46
CA ARG A 122 1.52 13.88 14.61
C ARG A 122 1.12 13.84 13.14
N THR A 123 0.57 12.73 12.65
CA THR A 123 0.06 12.68 11.26
C THR A 123 -1.07 13.69 11.03
N ILE A 124 -1.93 13.94 12.03
CA ILE A 124 -3.00 14.95 11.94
C ILE A 124 -2.42 16.36 11.82
N GLU A 125 -1.39 16.67 12.60
CA GLU A 125 -0.73 17.98 12.57
C GLU A 125 -0.10 18.23 11.19
N VAL A 126 0.72 17.28 10.70
CA VAL A 126 1.35 17.35 9.38
C VAL A 126 0.31 17.42 8.25
N TYR A 127 -0.78 16.66 8.35
CA TYR A 127 -1.88 16.70 7.39
C TYR A 127 -2.51 18.09 7.29
N ARG A 128 -2.84 18.71 8.44
CA ARG A 128 -3.42 20.06 8.49
C ARG A 128 -2.47 21.12 7.98
N ASP A 129 -1.22 21.04 8.42
CA ASP A 129 -0.13 21.92 8.02
C ASP A 129 0.06 21.90 6.49
N SER A 130 -0.14 20.74 5.86
CA SER A 130 0.00 20.57 4.41
C SER A 130 -1.05 21.32 3.60
N PHE A 131 -2.28 21.51 4.11
CA PHE A 131 -3.27 22.37 3.43
C PHE A 131 -2.94 23.85 3.48
N ILE A 132 -2.20 24.28 4.51
CA ILE A 132 -1.86 25.69 4.70
C ILE A 132 -0.64 26.06 3.83
N GLN A 133 0.38 25.21 3.82
CA GLN A 133 1.67 25.53 3.19
C GLN A 133 1.90 24.80 1.86
N GLY A 134 1.11 23.78 1.55
CA GLY A 134 1.27 22.94 0.38
C GLY A 134 2.53 22.03 0.40
N PRO A 135 2.59 21.02 -0.48
CA PRO A 135 1.49 20.56 -1.33
C PRO A 135 0.43 19.84 -0.49
N ASN A 136 -0.79 19.72 -1.02
CA ASN A 136 -1.87 19.01 -0.34
C ASN A 136 -1.50 17.53 -0.14
N PRO A 137 -1.77 16.96 1.04
CA PRO A 137 -1.47 15.56 1.32
C PRO A 137 -2.44 14.63 0.57
N VAL A 138 -2.09 13.35 0.45
CA VAL A 138 -3.05 12.29 0.12
C VAL A 138 -4.11 12.17 1.21
N ASP A 139 -5.32 11.74 0.86
CA ASP A 139 -6.38 11.53 1.85
C ASP A 139 -6.03 10.38 2.81
N TYR A 140 -6.60 10.39 4.02
CA TYR A 140 -6.35 9.35 5.03
C TYR A 140 -6.63 7.93 4.53
N ASN A 141 -7.67 7.72 3.73
CA ASN A 141 -7.97 6.38 3.20
C ASN A 141 -6.89 5.88 2.23
N THR A 142 -6.29 6.77 1.45
CA THR A 142 -5.11 6.49 0.61
C THR A 142 -3.89 6.23 1.48
N ALA A 143 -3.61 7.06 2.48
CA ALA A 143 -2.51 6.84 3.42
C ALA A 143 -2.61 5.49 4.15
N TYR A 144 -3.82 5.08 4.54
CA TYR A 144 -4.07 3.75 5.12
C TYR A 144 -3.83 2.63 4.11
N ALA A 145 -4.20 2.80 2.84
CA ALA A 145 -3.86 1.85 1.80
C ALA A 145 -2.34 1.71 1.64
N LEU A 146 -1.60 2.83 1.61
CA LEU A 146 -0.14 2.83 1.54
C LEU A 146 0.47 2.05 2.72
N TYR A 147 0.04 2.35 3.95
CA TYR A 147 0.52 1.65 5.14
C TYR A 147 0.21 0.14 5.08
N ILE A 148 -1.04 -0.23 4.77
CA ILE A 148 -1.48 -1.63 4.74
C ILE A 148 -0.70 -2.42 3.69
N LEU A 149 -0.61 -1.91 2.46
CA LEU A 149 0.08 -2.58 1.36
C LEU A 149 1.59 -2.66 1.62
N THR A 150 2.19 -1.60 2.17
CA THR A 150 3.61 -1.61 2.53
C THR A 150 3.90 -2.62 3.61
N LYS A 151 3.13 -2.62 4.70
CA LYS A 151 3.29 -3.58 5.79
C LYS A 151 3.12 -5.02 5.31
N PHE A 152 2.11 -5.29 4.47
CA PHE A 152 1.89 -6.61 3.90
C PHE A 152 3.06 -7.06 3.03
N VAL A 153 3.50 -6.24 2.07
CA VAL A 153 4.63 -6.56 1.18
C VAL A 153 5.90 -6.80 1.99
N LEU A 154 6.17 -5.94 2.98
CA LEU A 154 7.37 -5.99 3.79
C LEU A 154 7.43 -7.16 4.79
N SER A 155 6.28 -7.75 5.12
CA SER A 155 6.23 -8.99 5.91
C SER A 155 6.94 -10.18 5.23
N ARG A 156 7.05 -10.12 3.90
CA ARG A 156 7.61 -11.17 3.04
C ARG A 156 9.01 -10.85 2.54
N ARG A 157 9.31 -9.56 2.37
CA ARG A 157 10.43 -9.03 1.58
C ARG A 157 10.92 -7.73 2.23
N ARG A 158 12.18 -7.63 2.66
CA ARG A 158 12.66 -6.52 3.50
C ARG A 158 13.57 -5.53 2.77
N GLU A 159 13.52 -5.54 1.45
CA GLU A 159 14.21 -4.59 0.59
C GLU A 159 13.59 -3.19 0.69
N MET A 160 14.13 -2.23 -0.06
CA MET A 160 13.84 -0.80 0.10
C MET A 160 12.43 -0.41 -0.35
N VAL A 161 11.85 0.56 0.36
CA VAL A 161 10.71 1.35 -0.09
C VAL A 161 11.20 2.67 -0.69
N LEU A 162 10.77 3.01 -1.90
CA LEU A 162 11.12 4.25 -2.58
C LEU A 162 9.88 5.15 -2.76
N GLU A 163 9.99 6.42 -2.44
CA GLU A 163 8.95 7.42 -2.66
C GLU A 163 9.45 8.55 -3.57
N VAL A 164 8.66 8.90 -4.58
CA VAL A 164 8.85 10.07 -5.44
C VAL A 164 7.74 11.06 -5.17
N GLY A 165 8.10 12.19 -4.57
CA GLY A 165 7.18 13.23 -4.10
C GLY A 165 6.96 13.16 -2.59
N THR A 166 7.97 13.54 -1.80
CA THR A 166 7.85 13.62 -0.33
C THR A 166 6.74 14.59 0.10
N GLY A 167 6.56 15.70 -0.62
CA GLY A 167 5.70 16.79 -0.16
C GLY A 167 6.14 17.24 1.24
N ARG A 168 5.19 17.42 2.17
CA ARG A 168 5.53 17.73 3.57
C ARG A 168 5.77 16.49 4.45
N GLY A 169 5.90 15.31 3.86
CA GLY A 169 6.20 14.07 4.56
C GLY A 169 4.99 13.26 5.06
N PHE A 170 3.76 13.64 4.72
CA PHE A 170 2.57 12.94 5.25
C PHE A 170 2.53 11.47 4.83
N SER A 171 2.61 11.16 3.53
CA SER A 171 2.71 9.77 3.03
C SER A 171 3.96 9.07 3.52
N THR A 172 5.09 9.79 3.55
CA THR A 172 6.38 9.30 4.05
C THR A 172 6.29 8.76 5.48
N MET A 173 5.52 9.42 6.36
CA MET A 173 5.30 8.91 7.73
C MET A 173 4.68 7.51 7.72
N TRP A 174 3.68 7.26 6.87
CA TRP A 174 2.98 5.98 6.79
C TRP A 174 3.87 4.88 6.20
N LEU A 175 4.58 5.18 5.11
CA LEU A 175 5.54 4.26 4.49
C LEU A 175 6.69 3.94 5.45
N GLY A 176 7.27 4.97 6.06
CA GLY A 176 8.37 4.88 7.02
C GLY A 176 8.01 4.05 8.25
N HIS A 177 6.81 4.25 8.82
CA HIS A 177 6.37 3.47 9.97
C HIS A 177 6.16 2.00 9.62
N ALA A 178 5.48 1.69 8.51
CA ALA A 178 5.28 0.31 8.07
C ALA A 178 6.63 -0.41 7.85
N ALA A 179 7.61 0.29 7.27
CA ALA A 179 8.95 -0.24 7.05
C ALA A 179 9.77 -0.40 8.34
N LYS A 180 9.62 0.51 9.30
CA LYS A 180 10.32 0.47 10.59
C LYS A 180 10.00 -0.80 11.38
N GLU A 181 8.77 -1.30 11.28
CA GLU A 181 8.31 -2.51 11.99
C GLU A 181 9.12 -3.77 11.63
N VAL A 182 9.72 -3.82 10.44
CA VAL A 182 10.58 -4.92 9.99
C VAL A 182 12.04 -4.51 9.74
N GLY A 183 12.39 -3.26 10.05
CA GLY A 183 13.73 -2.70 9.83
C GLY A 183 14.10 -2.46 8.37
N ALA A 184 13.12 -2.28 7.48
CA ALA A 184 13.37 -1.98 6.07
C ALA A 184 13.69 -0.48 5.85
N PRO A 185 14.61 -0.15 4.92
CA PRO A 185 14.94 1.22 4.60
C PRO A 185 13.88 1.89 3.73
N VAL A 186 13.70 3.19 3.90
CA VAL A 186 12.86 4.03 3.04
C VAL A 186 13.68 5.18 2.49
N VAL A 187 13.61 5.41 1.18
CA VAL A 187 14.12 6.62 0.55
C VAL A 187 12.93 7.43 0.02
N SER A 188 12.87 8.71 0.36
CA SER A 188 11.85 9.63 -0.12
C SER A 188 12.48 10.84 -0.80
N ILE A 189 12.02 11.15 -2.01
CA ILE A 189 12.65 12.15 -2.89
C ILE A 189 11.69 13.30 -3.17
N ASP A 190 12.15 14.53 -3.02
CA ASP A 190 11.46 15.73 -3.48
C ASP A 190 12.47 16.75 -4.02
N ASN A 191 12.10 17.49 -5.06
CA ASN A 191 12.98 18.49 -5.68
C ASN A 191 12.92 19.86 -4.99
N ARG A 192 12.07 20.02 -3.98
CA ARG A 192 11.90 21.24 -3.19
C ARG A 192 12.58 21.09 -1.84
N CYS A 193 13.81 21.61 -1.71
CA CYS A 193 14.61 21.40 -0.49
C CYS A 193 13.95 21.95 0.79
N ASP A 194 13.16 23.02 0.70
CA ASP A 194 12.37 23.53 1.82
C ASP A 194 11.35 22.50 2.37
N ARG A 195 10.78 21.68 1.47
CA ARG A 195 9.88 20.59 1.85
C ARG A 195 10.65 19.43 2.46
N VAL A 196 11.80 19.10 1.88
CA VAL A 196 12.73 18.08 2.38
C VAL A 196 13.19 18.41 3.80
N ASP A 197 13.61 19.65 4.05
CA ASP A 197 14.06 20.08 5.38
C ASP A 197 12.95 19.96 6.43
N TYR A 198 11.72 20.34 6.06
CA TYR A 198 10.56 20.13 6.93
C TYR A 198 10.32 18.63 7.17
N ALA A 199 10.28 17.81 6.13
CA ALA A 199 10.02 16.38 6.25
C ALA A 199 11.10 15.67 7.09
N LYS A 200 12.39 16.00 6.93
CA LYS A 200 13.49 15.48 7.77
C LYS A 200 13.26 15.77 9.24
N LYS A 201 12.88 17.01 9.57
CA LYS A 201 12.53 17.39 10.94
C LYS A 201 11.38 16.54 11.48
N ILE A 202 10.31 16.37 10.70
CA ILE A 202 9.17 15.53 11.08
C ILE A 202 9.61 14.08 11.32
N MET A 203 10.37 13.48 10.40
CA MET A 203 10.82 12.08 10.54
C MET A 203 11.65 11.89 11.82
N GLY A 204 12.54 12.83 12.13
CA GLY A 204 13.31 12.81 13.37
C GLY A 204 12.44 12.93 14.63
N GLU A 205 11.43 13.80 14.62
CA GLU A 205 10.49 13.98 15.74
C GLU A 205 9.64 12.74 16.02
N VAL A 206 9.30 11.95 14.99
CA VAL A 206 8.55 10.69 15.13
C VAL A 206 9.45 9.44 15.21
N GLY A 207 10.77 9.62 15.26
CA GLY A 207 11.76 8.54 15.37
C GLY A 207 11.76 7.59 14.18
N LEU A 208 11.54 8.11 12.96
CA LEU A 208 11.63 7.35 11.72
C LEU A 208 13.05 7.44 11.13
N ASP A 209 14.02 6.91 11.87
CA ASP A 209 15.44 6.93 11.49
C ASP A 209 15.77 6.03 10.28
N ASN A 210 14.82 5.15 9.91
CA ASN A 210 14.90 4.30 8.72
C ASN A 210 14.52 5.04 7.42
N VAL A 211 14.14 6.33 7.50
CA VAL A 211 13.74 7.15 6.36
C VAL A 211 14.85 8.13 6.00
N GLU A 212 15.39 8.00 4.80
CA GLU A 212 16.25 9.01 4.19
C GLU A 212 15.42 9.90 3.27
N VAL A 213 15.43 11.22 3.51
CA VAL A 213 14.75 12.20 2.66
C VAL A 213 15.78 12.96 1.84
N LEU A 214 15.64 12.96 0.51
CA LEU A 214 16.62 13.51 -0.42
C LEU A 214 16.06 14.72 -1.17
N CYS A 215 16.84 15.82 -1.18
CA CYS A 215 16.57 16.93 -2.08
C CYS A 215 17.27 16.70 -3.42
N THR A 216 16.53 16.15 -4.39
CA THR A 216 17.01 15.91 -5.76
C THR A 216 15.84 15.82 -6.72
N ASP A 217 16.09 16.03 -8.01
CA ASP A 217 15.13 15.59 -9.02
C ASP A 217 15.10 14.06 -9.05
N ALA A 218 13.92 13.46 -8.91
CA ALA A 218 13.76 12.01 -8.95
C ALA A 218 14.22 11.40 -10.29
N LYS A 219 14.24 12.18 -11.38
CA LYS A 219 14.77 11.76 -12.69
C LYS A 219 16.30 11.59 -12.68
N GLU A 220 16.98 12.18 -11.70
CA GLU A 220 18.44 12.11 -11.53
C GLU A 220 18.86 11.09 -10.47
N TYR A 221 17.90 10.45 -9.80
CA TYR A 221 18.17 9.47 -8.77
C TYR A 221 18.96 8.27 -9.31
N LYS A 222 20.01 7.88 -8.58
CA LYS A 222 20.86 6.74 -8.91
C LYS A 222 21.12 5.93 -7.65
N GLN A 223 20.85 4.63 -7.74
CA GLN A 223 21.19 3.64 -6.72
C GLN A 223 21.59 2.32 -7.43
N GLY A 224 22.12 1.35 -6.68
CA GLY A 224 22.30 -0.01 -7.17
C GLY A 224 21.00 -0.62 -7.71
N GLU A 225 21.14 -1.54 -8.68
CA GLU A 225 20.00 -2.22 -9.30
C GLU A 225 19.34 -3.22 -8.33
N GLY A 226 18.02 -3.40 -8.46
CA GLY A 226 17.30 -4.53 -7.82
C GLY A 226 17.16 -4.45 -6.29
N GLU A 227 16.98 -3.26 -5.73
CA GLU A 227 16.87 -3.07 -4.27
C GLU A 227 15.49 -2.57 -3.82
N VAL A 228 14.56 -2.30 -4.74
CA VAL A 228 13.24 -1.72 -4.40
C VAL A 228 12.13 -2.77 -4.48
N VAL A 229 11.48 -3.03 -3.35
CA VAL A 229 10.30 -3.91 -3.25
C VAL A 229 8.98 -3.16 -3.33
N LEU A 230 8.98 -1.87 -2.97
CA LEU A 230 7.80 -1.03 -3.10
C LEU A 230 8.19 0.37 -3.54
N ALA A 231 7.48 0.92 -4.53
CA ALA A 231 7.64 2.29 -4.96
C ALA A 231 6.31 3.05 -4.85
N PHE A 232 6.35 4.30 -4.37
CA PHE A 232 5.21 5.21 -4.38
C PHE A 232 5.52 6.46 -5.21
N ILE A 233 4.64 6.83 -6.13
CA ILE A 233 4.78 7.99 -7.02
C ILE A 233 3.63 8.97 -6.78
N ASP A 234 3.97 10.16 -6.30
CA ASP A 234 3.08 11.31 -6.13
C ASP A 234 3.74 12.65 -6.52
N GLY A 235 4.38 12.66 -7.70
CA GLY A 235 5.09 13.83 -8.22
C GLY A 235 4.36 14.63 -9.32
N LYS A 236 5.17 15.20 -10.23
CA LYS A 236 4.81 15.84 -11.51
C LYS A 236 3.94 14.95 -12.40
N LYS A 237 2.63 15.12 -12.56
CA LYS A 237 1.78 14.10 -13.26
C LYS A 237 2.20 13.82 -14.71
N ASP A 238 2.60 14.85 -15.45
CA ASP A 238 3.14 14.75 -16.82
C ASP A 238 4.54 14.10 -16.87
N GLU A 239 5.20 13.90 -15.72
CA GLU A 239 6.52 13.31 -15.60
C GLU A 239 6.51 11.88 -15.03
N TYR A 240 5.34 11.29 -14.71
CA TYR A 240 5.27 9.95 -14.10
C TYR A 240 5.98 8.87 -14.90
N HIS A 241 5.87 8.94 -16.24
CA HIS A 241 6.57 8.01 -17.13
C HIS A 241 8.09 8.21 -17.09
N LEU A 242 8.58 9.43 -16.79
CA LEU A 242 10.00 9.72 -16.59
C LEU A 242 10.49 9.12 -15.27
N TYR A 243 9.71 9.28 -14.18
CA TYR A 243 10.02 8.68 -12.89
C TYR A 243 10.04 7.15 -12.98
N LEU A 244 9.07 6.54 -13.68
CA LEU A 244 9.03 5.10 -13.90
C LEU A 244 10.28 4.59 -14.64
N ARG A 245 10.82 5.34 -15.60
CA ARG A 245 12.07 4.94 -16.30
C ARG A 245 13.27 4.86 -15.35
N VAL A 246 13.30 5.66 -14.30
CA VAL A 246 14.37 5.63 -13.28
C VAL A 246 14.10 4.54 -12.24
N ILE A 247 12.83 4.31 -11.87
CA ILE A 247 12.45 3.32 -10.87
C ILE A 247 12.52 1.89 -11.42
N GLU A 248 12.08 1.64 -12.67
CA GLU A 248 11.97 0.31 -13.28
C GLU A 248 13.24 -0.56 -13.16
N PRO A 249 14.46 -0.03 -13.37
CA PRO A 249 15.69 -0.79 -13.15
C PRO A 249 15.95 -1.20 -11.69
N LEU A 250 15.41 -0.46 -10.73
CA LEU A 250 15.61 -0.67 -9.29
C LEU A 250 14.64 -1.72 -8.72
N LEU A 251 13.56 -2.03 -9.44
CA LEU A 251 12.51 -2.93 -8.97
C LEU A 251 12.96 -4.39 -8.97
N ILE A 252 12.66 -5.10 -7.89
CA ILE A 252 12.75 -6.56 -7.87
C ILE A 252 11.49 -7.19 -8.50
N PRO A 253 11.57 -8.40 -9.11
CA PRO A 253 10.38 -9.12 -9.57
C PRO A 253 9.37 -9.33 -8.42
N GLY A 254 8.13 -8.92 -8.62
CA GLY A 254 7.07 -8.88 -7.62
C GLY A 254 6.99 -7.59 -6.82
N ALA A 255 7.83 -6.59 -7.10
CA ALA A 255 7.74 -5.28 -6.47
C ALA A 255 6.38 -4.62 -6.76
N VAL A 256 5.89 -3.86 -5.79
CA VAL A 256 4.61 -3.15 -5.89
C VAL A 256 4.86 -1.68 -6.21
N LEU A 257 4.27 -1.17 -7.29
CA LEU A 257 4.24 0.26 -7.57
C LEU A 257 2.86 0.83 -7.25
N LEU A 258 2.86 1.89 -6.46
CA LEU A 258 1.69 2.66 -6.07
C LEU A 258 1.81 4.04 -6.71
N ALA A 259 0.79 4.49 -7.43
CA ALA A 259 0.80 5.80 -8.08
C ALA A 259 -0.49 6.55 -7.78
N HIS A 260 -0.37 7.70 -7.12
CA HIS A 260 -1.52 8.52 -6.75
C HIS A 260 -1.94 9.46 -7.89
N ASN A 261 -3.15 10.03 -7.79
CA ASN A 261 -3.73 10.98 -8.74
C ASN A 261 -3.99 10.45 -10.15
N THR A 262 -4.05 9.14 -10.34
CA THR A 262 -4.16 8.54 -11.67
C THR A 262 -5.54 8.70 -12.34
N LEU A 263 -6.54 9.23 -11.62
CA LEU A 263 -7.85 9.60 -12.16
C LEU A 263 -8.01 11.11 -12.39
N SER A 264 -7.03 11.94 -11.99
CA SER A 264 -7.20 13.40 -11.95
C SER A 264 -7.00 14.12 -13.29
N ASN A 265 -6.00 13.70 -14.08
CA ASN A 265 -5.69 14.30 -15.38
C ASN A 265 -5.32 13.19 -16.38
N PRO A 266 -6.29 12.68 -17.15
CA PRO A 266 -6.09 11.57 -18.08
C PRO A 266 -4.97 11.82 -19.11
N ASP A 267 -4.87 13.03 -19.66
CA ASP A 267 -3.90 13.32 -20.72
C ASP A 267 -2.46 13.32 -20.18
N ALA A 268 -2.25 13.95 -19.02
CA ALA A 268 -0.92 14.00 -18.40
C ALA A 268 -0.45 12.62 -17.94
N ILE A 269 -1.36 11.78 -17.44
CA ILE A 269 -1.02 10.48 -16.86
C ILE A 269 -0.99 9.34 -17.90
N LYS A 270 -1.61 9.52 -19.07
CA LYS A 270 -1.78 8.49 -20.10
C LYS A 270 -0.48 7.73 -20.42
N PRO A 271 0.69 8.38 -20.66
CA PRO A 271 1.92 7.64 -20.96
C PRO A 271 2.36 6.68 -19.85
N TYR A 272 2.11 7.04 -18.59
CA TYR A 272 2.37 6.18 -17.44
C TYR A 272 1.38 5.02 -17.38
N ILE A 273 0.08 5.32 -17.50
CA ILE A 273 -0.99 4.30 -17.43
C ILE A 273 -0.84 3.25 -18.53
N GLU A 274 -0.60 3.67 -19.78
CA GLU A 274 -0.38 2.74 -20.90
C GLU A 274 0.80 1.79 -20.64
N LYS A 275 1.89 2.30 -20.04
CA LYS A 275 3.07 1.50 -19.70
C LYS A 275 2.79 0.48 -18.60
N VAL A 276 2.14 0.87 -17.50
CA VAL A 276 1.89 -0.03 -16.35
C VAL A 276 0.71 -1.00 -16.56
N TYR A 277 -0.13 -0.76 -17.56
CA TYR A 277 -1.17 -1.72 -17.98
C TYR A 277 -0.69 -2.72 -19.05
N ALA A 278 0.58 -2.65 -19.48
CA ALA A 278 1.21 -3.58 -20.40
C ALA A 278 2.25 -4.46 -19.70
N PRO A 279 2.54 -5.68 -20.22
CA PRO A 279 3.61 -6.52 -19.68
C PRO A 279 4.97 -5.78 -19.59
N PRO A 280 5.78 -6.06 -18.56
CA PRO A 280 5.60 -7.10 -17.54
C PRO A 280 4.73 -6.66 -16.34
N TYR A 281 4.03 -5.53 -16.43
CA TYR A 281 3.23 -5.00 -15.32
C TYR A 281 1.80 -5.57 -15.28
N HIS A 282 1.25 -5.68 -14.08
CA HIS A 282 -0.17 -5.94 -13.85
C HIS A 282 -0.75 -4.89 -12.92
N SER A 283 -1.74 -4.15 -13.41
CA SER A 283 -2.27 -2.95 -12.74
C SER A 283 -3.75 -3.00 -12.45
N LEU A 284 -4.13 -2.31 -11.37
CA LEU A 284 -5.49 -2.00 -10.98
C LEU A 284 -5.56 -0.56 -10.44
N THR A 285 -6.31 0.31 -11.12
CA THR A 285 -6.68 1.62 -10.59
C THR A 285 -7.95 1.53 -9.75
N VAL A 286 -7.89 2.06 -8.53
CA VAL A 286 -8.99 2.12 -7.56
C VAL A 286 -9.16 3.54 -7.01
N ALA A 287 -10.36 3.90 -6.57
CA ALA A 287 -10.62 5.19 -5.95
C ALA A 287 -10.49 5.11 -4.42
N THR A 288 -9.25 5.06 -3.90
CA THR A 288 -8.99 5.24 -2.45
C THR A 288 -9.33 6.66 -1.99
N ASP A 289 -9.33 7.60 -2.92
CA ASP A 289 -9.87 8.94 -2.82
C ASP A 289 -10.35 9.39 -4.22
N PRO A 290 -10.94 10.59 -4.38
CA PRO A 290 -11.43 11.05 -5.69
C PRO A 290 -10.35 11.17 -6.77
N LYS A 291 -9.06 11.22 -6.39
CA LYS A 291 -7.93 11.38 -7.31
C LYS A 291 -7.41 10.02 -7.79
N GLY A 292 -7.68 8.96 -7.04
CA GLY A 292 -7.39 7.57 -7.39
C GLY A 292 -5.96 7.12 -7.10
N LEU A 293 -5.81 5.80 -6.95
CA LEU A 293 -4.55 5.10 -6.72
C LEU A 293 -4.45 3.95 -7.72
N THR A 294 -3.38 3.92 -8.51
CA THR A 294 -3.02 2.75 -9.33
C THR A 294 -2.07 1.86 -8.55
N ILE A 295 -2.50 0.62 -8.34
CA ILE A 295 -1.75 -0.44 -7.68
C ILE A 295 -1.23 -1.36 -8.78
N THR A 296 0.08 -1.56 -8.82
CA THR A 296 0.78 -2.33 -9.86
C THR A 296 1.69 -3.36 -9.22
N VAL A 297 1.75 -4.57 -9.75
CA VAL A 297 2.87 -5.49 -9.49
C VAL A 297 3.76 -5.57 -10.72
N TYR A 298 5.07 -5.56 -10.48
CA TYR A 298 6.10 -5.74 -11.51
C TYR A 298 6.40 -7.22 -11.72
N GLY A 299 6.16 -7.75 -12.91
CA GLY A 299 6.53 -9.12 -13.27
C GLY A 299 8.04 -9.30 -13.50
N PRO A 300 8.52 -10.55 -13.61
CA PRO A 300 9.91 -10.81 -14.00
C PRO A 300 10.24 -10.20 -15.36
N LYS A 301 11.47 -9.68 -15.51
CA LYS A 301 12.00 -9.24 -16.81
C LYS A 301 12.04 -10.45 -17.75
N SER A 302 11.38 -10.32 -18.90
CA SER A 302 11.39 -11.31 -19.99
C SER A 302 12.76 -11.44 -20.62
#